data_AF-A0A967H054-F1
#
_entry.id   AF-A0A967H054-F1
#
_cell.length_a   1.000
_cell.length_b   1.000
_cell.length_c   1.000
_cell.angle_alpha   90.00
_cell.angle_beta   90.00
_cell.angle_gamma   90.00
#
_symmetry.space_group_name_H-M   'P 1'
#
loop_
_entity.id
_entity.type
_entity.pdbx_description
1 polymer ?
#
loop_
_entity_poly.entity_id
_entity_poly.type
_entity_poly.pdbx_seq_one_letter_code
_entity_poly.pdbx_strand_id
1 'polypeptide(L)'
;EGKLLPNEFDGGTITVSNLGAYGVESFDAIINPPQAAILSVGAISEKPVVVDGEVVAGLRMDLGLSCDHRVVDGAVGAEFLAQVKKLIEHPALMLV
;
A
#
# COMPACT_ATOMS: atom_id res chain seq x y z
N GLU A 1 -4.32 -17.05 18.28
CA GLU A 1 -4.53 -16.95 19.75
C GLU A 1 -4.84 -15.49 20.08
N GLY A 2 -5.99 -15.22 20.72
CA GLY A 2 -6.46 -13.86 21.05
C GLY A 2 -5.78 -13.27 22.28
N LYS A 3 -4.46 -13.05 22.19
CA LYS A 3 -3.63 -12.52 23.29
C LYS A 3 -3.50 -10.99 23.29
N LEU A 4 -3.96 -10.33 22.23
CA LEU A 4 -3.88 -8.88 22.09
C LEU A 4 -4.82 -8.18 23.06
N LEU A 5 -4.29 -7.24 23.82
CA LEU A 5 -5.05 -6.33 24.64
C LEU A 5 -5.66 -5.23 23.77
N PRO A 6 -6.83 -4.66 24.12
CA PRO A 6 -7.49 -3.62 23.33
C PRO A 6 -6.59 -2.44 22.95
N ASN A 7 -5.74 -2.00 23.87
CA ASN A 7 -4.82 -0.89 23.65
C ASN A 7 -3.66 -1.19 22.69
N GLU A 8 -3.46 -2.45 22.29
CA GLU A 8 -2.43 -2.84 21.32
C GLU A 8 -2.92 -2.76 19.87
N PHE A 9 -4.24 -2.64 19.65
CA PHE A 9 -4.83 -2.52 18.31
C PHE A 9 -5.81 -1.34 18.17
N ASP A 10 -5.94 -0.52 19.19
CA ASP A 10 -6.72 0.73 19.17
C ASP A 10 -5.83 1.94 18.84
N GLY A 11 -6.43 3.03 18.35
CA GLY A 11 -5.75 4.32 18.14
C GLY A 11 -4.87 4.45 16.89
N GLY A 12 -4.97 3.54 15.93
CA GLY A 12 -4.26 3.66 14.64
C GLY A 12 -4.68 4.90 13.84
N THR A 13 -3.83 5.33 12.90
CA THR A 13 -4.10 6.46 11.98
C THR A 13 -4.32 6.03 10.53
N ILE A 14 -3.55 5.02 10.11
CA ILE A 14 -3.61 4.35 8.81
C ILE A 14 -3.43 2.84 9.06
N THR A 15 -4.14 2.02 8.29
CA THR A 15 -4.00 0.57 8.30
C THR A 15 -3.27 0.10 7.03
N VAL A 16 -2.46 -0.96 7.13
CA VAL A 16 -1.94 -1.70 5.98
C VAL A 16 -2.61 -3.07 5.95
N SER A 17 -3.21 -3.41 4.82
CA SER A 17 -3.82 -4.73 4.59
C SER A 17 -3.09 -5.43 3.46
N ASN A 18 -2.62 -6.65 3.71
CA ASN A 18 -1.88 -7.45 2.73
C ASN A 18 -2.65 -8.73 2.42
N LEU A 19 -3.28 -8.77 1.25
CA LEU A 19 -3.87 -9.99 0.68
C LEU A 19 -3.00 -10.59 -0.43
N GLY A 20 -1.87 -9.96 -0.76
CA GLY A 20 -0.87 -10.52 -1.66
C GLY A 20 -0.30 -11.86 -1.20
N ALA A 21 -0.24 -12.08 0.12
CA ALA A 21 0.11 -13.39 0.69
C ALA A 21 -0.86 -14.52 0.28
N TYR A 22 -2.09 -14.17 -0.12
CA TYR A 22 -3.11 -15.10 -0.61
C TYR A 22 -3.22 -15.11 -2.15
N GLY A 23 -2.29 -14.46 -2.86
CA GLY A 23 -2.30 -14.40 -4.33
C GLY A 23 -3.28 -13.39 -4.92
N VAL A 24 -3.88 -12.53 -4.10
CA VAL A 24 -4.77 -11.46 -4.59
C VAL A 24 -3.92 -10.37 -5.26
N GLU A 25 -4.16 -10.14 -6.55
CA GLU A 25 -3.40 -9.13 -7.32
C GLU A 25 -3.72 -7.70 -6.87
N SER A 26 -5.01 -7.36 -6.73
CA SER A 26 -5.47 -6.07 -6.23
C SER A 26 -6.81 -6.21 -5.50
N PHE A 27 -7.09 -5.31 -4.56
CA PHE A 27 -8.36 -5.27 -3.84
C PHE A 27 -8.63 -3.88 -3.25
N ASP A 28 -9.91 -3.56 -3.11
CA ASP A 28 -10.39 -2.33 -2.46
C ASP A 28 -10.58 -2.59 -0.96
N ALA A 29 -9.64 -2.10 -0.16
CA ALA A 29 -9.72 -2.25 1.29
C ALA A 29 -10.77 -1.30 1.88
N ILE A 30 -11.50 -1.74 2.90
CA ILE A 30 -12.44 -0.88 3.64
C ILE A 30 -11.69 -0.24 4.80
N ILE A 31 -11.79 1.08 4.92
CA ILE A 31 -11.18 1.86 5.99
C ILE A 31 -11.66 1.33 7.34
N ASN A 32 -10.77 1.24 8.32
CA ASN A 32 -11.11 0.91 9.70
C ASN A 32 -11.36 2.22 10.49
N PRO A 33 -12.61 2.68 10.68
CA PRO A 33 -12.86 3.95 11.37
C PRO A 33 -12.38 3.88 12.83
N PRO A 34 -11.86 4.98 13.41
CA PRO A 34 -11.86 6.35 12.90
C PRO A 34 -10.64 6.74 12.03
N GLN A 35 -9.91 5.78 11.47
CA GLN A 35 -8.74 6.05 10.63
C GLN A 35 -9.11 6.76 9.32
N ALA A 36 -8.16 7.50 8.74
CA ALA A 36 -8.40 8.29 7.53
C ALA A 36 -8.22 7.47 6.23
N ALA A 37 -7.40 6.43 6.26
CA ALA A 37 -7.06 5.65 5.08
C ALA A 37 -6.60 4.22 5.41
N ILE A 38 -6.64 3.36 4.40
CA ILE A 38 -6.09 2.00 4.43
C ILE A 38 -5.35 1.70 3.12
N LEU A 39 -4.14 1.18 3.23
CA LEU A 39 -3.29 0.78 2.10
C LEU A 39 -3.51 -0.72 1.82
N SER A 40 -3.97 -1.06 0.61
CA SER A 40 -4.04 -2.44 0.14
C SER A 40 -2.75 -2.84 -0.58
N VAL A 41 -2.22 -4.00 -0.20
CA VAL A 41 -0.98 -4.58 -0.75
C VAL A 41 -1.32 -5.89 -1.46
N GLY A 42 -1.15 -5.87 -2.78
CA GLY A 42 -1.37 -7.01 -3.66
C GLY A 42 -0.20 -8.00 -3.70
N ALA A 43 -0.38 -9.07 -4.48
CA ALA A 43 0.64 -10.08 -4.70
C ALA A 43 1.78 -9.54 -5.56
N ILE A 44 2.99 -10.06 -5.33
CA ILE A 44 4.14 -9.81 -6.21
C ILE A 44 4.13 -10.84 -7.33
N SER A 45 4.22 -10.39 -8.58
CA SER A 45 4.33 -11.26 -9.76
C SER A 45 5.34 -10.71 -10.77
N GLU A 46 5.92 -11.60 -11.59
CA GLU A 46 6.72 -11.18 -12.73
C GLU A 46 5.80 -10.67 -13.84
N LYS A 47 6.00 -9.42 -14.25
CA LYS A 47 5.29 -8.78 -15.36
C LYS A 47 6.30 -8.27 -16.40
N PRO A 48 5.96 -8.26 -17.71
CA PRO A 48 6.79 -7.60 -18.71
C PRO A 48 6.79 -6.08 -18.48
N VAL A 49 7.97 -5.48 -18.42
CA VAL A 49 8.16 -4.04 -18.13
C VAL A 49 9.19 -3.46 -19.08
N VAL A 50 9.07 -2.17 -19.37
CA VAL A 50 10.04 -1.48 -20.23
C VAL A 50 11.13 -0.86 -19.36
N VAL A 51 12.38 -1.22 -19.61
CA VAL A 51 13.58 -0.62 -19.00
C VAL A 51 14.52 -0.23 -20.14
N ASP A 52 14.88 1.04 -20.22
CA ASP A 52 15.75 1.60 -21.27
C ASP A 52 15.33 1.27 -22.71
N GLY A 53 14.01 1.15 -22.94
CA GLY A 53 13.43 0.86 -24.25
C GLY A 53 13.25 -0.63 -24.56
N GLU A 54 13.75 -1.52 -23.71
CA GLU A 54 13.65 -2.97 -23.89
C GLU A 54 12.59 -3.58 -22.96
N VAL A 55 11.89 -4.61 -23.44
CA VAL A 55 10.93 -5.38 -22.62
C VAL A 55 11.67 -6.44 -21.85
N VAL A 56 11.69 -6.31 -20.52
CA VAL A 56 12.32 -7.25 -19.59
C VAL A 56 11.30 -7.77 -18.58
N ALA A 57 11.58 -8.92 -17.96
CA ALA A 57 10.79 -9.38 -16.82
C ALA A 57 11.11 -8.51 -15.59
N GLY A 58 10.08 -8.04 -14.88
CA GLY A 58 10.24 -7.27 -13.66
C GLY A 58 9.22 -7.68 -12.61
N LEU A 59 9.62 -7.67 -11.34
CA LEU A 59 8.71 -7.88 -10.23
C LEU A 59 7.81 -6.64 -10.07
N ARG A 60 6.51 -6.87 -10.00
CA ARG A 60 5.49 -5.84 -9.82
C ARG A 60 4.52 -6.26 -8.74
N MET A 61 3.99 -5.25 -8.05
CA MET A 61 3.01 -5.36 -7.00
C MET A 61 2.07 -4.18 -7.12
N ASP A 62 0.77 -4.42 -6.97
CA ASP A 62 -0.21 -3.36 -6.97
C ASP A 62 -0.40 -2.85 -5.54
N LEU A 63 -0.42 -1.52 -5.40
CA LEU A 63 -0.75 -0.82 -4.17
C LEU A 63 -2.00 0.01 -4.40
N GLY A 64 -3.01 -0.14 -3.54
CA GLY A 64 -4.22 0.67 -3.54
C GLY A 64 -4.37 1.48 -2.25
N LEU A 65 -5.02 2.64 -2.32
CA LEU A 65 -5.31 3.47 -1.16
C LEU A 65 -6.81 3.79 -1.13
N SER A 66 -7.52 3.21 -0.18
CA SER A 66 -8.87 3.67 0.15
C SER A 66 -8.76 4.78 1.18
N CYS A 67 -9.40 5.91 0.93
CA CYS A 67 -9.35 7.07 1.81
C CYS A 67 -10.74 7.71 1.97
N ASP A 68 -10.96 8.33 3.13
CA ASP A 68 -12.16 9.11 3.37
C ASP A 68 -12.00 10.48 2.70
N HIS A 69 -12.71 10.67 1.59
CA HIS A 69 -12.63 11.90 0.80
C HIS A 69 -13.08 13.17 1.53
N ARG A 70 -13.72 13.05 2.70
CA ARG A 70 -14.04 14.21 3.55
C ARG A 70 -12.78 14.83 4.17
N VAL A 71 -11.70 14.05 4.30
CA VAL A 71 -10.45 14.45 4.94
C VAL A 71 -9.21 14.29 4.06
N VAL A 72 -9.27 13.46 3.01
CA VAL A 72 -8.17 13.27 2.03
C VAL A 72 -8.64 13.60 0.61
N ASP A 73 -7.99 14.57 -0.02
CA ASP A 73 -8.19 14.86 -1.44
C ASP A 73 -7.51 13.80 -2.33
N GLY A 74 -8.08 13.56 -3.52
CA GLY A 74 -7.53 12.57 -4.47
C GLY A 74 -6.09 12.87 -4.90
N ALA A 75 -5.73 14.15 -5.09
CA ALA A 75 -4.35 14.53 -5.43
C ALA A 75 -3.38 14.19 -4.28
N VAL A 76 -3.77 14.49 -3.04
CA VAL A 76 -2.97 14.16 -1.85
C VAL A 76 -2.79 12.64 -1.71
N GLY A 77 -3.85 11.86 -1.95
CA GLY A 77 -3.76 10.40 -1.95
C GLY A 77 -2.81 9.86 -3.02
N ALA A 78 -2.84 10.44 -4.23
CA ALA A 78 -1.93 10.08 -5.31
C ALA A 78 -0.47 10.43 -5.00
N GLU A 79 -0.22 11.61 -4.42
CA GLU A 79 1.12 12.02 -3.97
C GLU A 79 1.66 11.10 -2.88
N PHE A 80 0.81 10.71 -1.92
CA PHE A 80 1.17 9.74 -0.89
C PHE A 80 1.59 8.40 -1.49
N LEU A 81 0.77 7.82 -2.38
CA LEU A 81 1.10 6.56 -3.07
C LEU A 81 2.39 6.67 -3.89
N ALA A 82 2.62 7.81 -4.55
CA ALA A 82 3.86 8.04 -5.30
C ALA A 82 5.09 8.04 -4.38
N GLN A 83 5.00 8.64 -3.18
CA GLN A 83 6.08 8.59 -2.20
C GLN A 83 6.29 7.17 -1.65
N VAL A 84 5.21 6.45 -1.31
CA VAL A 84 5.29 5.06 -0.85
C VAL A 84 5.99 4.19 -1.91
N LYS A 85 5.57 4.28 -3.17
CA LYS A 85 6.22 3.60 -4.29
C LYS A 85 7.71 3.93 -4.35
N LYS A 86 8.05 5.22 -4.35
CA LYS A 86 9.44 5.68 -4.48
C LYS A 86 10.33 5.11 -3.38
N LEU A 87 9.86 5.11 -2.13
CA LEU A 87 10.60 4.61 -0.97
C LEU A 87 10.73 3.08 -0.99
N ILE A 88 9.72 2.35 -1.45
CA ILE A 88 9.79 0.89 -1.60
C ILE A 88 10.76 0.50 -2.73
N GLU A 89 10.75 1.21 -3.85
CA GLU A 89 11.66 0.96 -4.97
C GLU A 89 13.10 1.40 -4.67
N HIS A 90 13.29 2.39 -3.78
CA HIS A 90 14.60 2.91 -3.38
C HIS A 90 14.74 3.05 -1.86
N PRO A 91 14.87 1.93 -1.10
CA PRO A 91 14.82 1.96 0.37
C PRO A 91 15.90 2.81 1.04
N ALA A 92 17.04 3.01 0.38
CA ALA A 92 18.14 3.86 0.89
C ALA A 92 17.70 5.32 1.13
N LEU A 93 16.65 5.79 0.45
CA LEU A 93 16.10 7.13 0.67
C LEU A 93 15.47 7.32 2.06
N MET A 94 15.18 6.25 2.80
CA MET A 94 14.66 6.33 4.17
C MET A 94 15.75 6.53 5.24
N LEU A 95 17.04 6.44 4.86
CA LEU A 95 18.17 6.48 5.81
C LEU A 95 18.81 7.86 5.97
N VAL A 96 18.28 8.88 5.29
CA VAL A 96 18.86 10.23 5.19
C VAL A 96 17.91 11.28 5.73
#